data_AF-R0MLZ0-F1
#
_entry.id   AF-R0MLZ0-F1
#
_cell.length_a   1.000
_cell.length_b   1.000
_cell.length_c   1.000
_cell.angle_alpha   90.00
_cell.angle_beta   90.00
_cell.angle_gamma   90.00
#
_symmetry.space_group_name_H-M   'P 1'
#
loop_
_entity.id
_entity.type
_entity.pdbx_description
1 polymer ?
#
loop_
_entity_poly.entity_id
_entity_poly.type
_entity_poly.pdbx_seq_one_letter_code
_entity_poly.pdbx_strand_id
1 'polypeptide(L)'
;MILVLMTFFMSRLRCVFVSMNPSEYDDSFILLNTAHENVPLTLFDYANRDTILPLRMSELTYETLPYQLFKLRYDQHKIIYFTPKIDTKYSSIRNGKFLVASNNIARPNLTLHAITGDHRSNVFKIKSSLQCLTVGAPASYKNKDYWKLEFNTCNDDDKNQEFMFIPHITALSYLQRDSDFDFNERIIKQVYSNLDRTLGYAAQKY
;
A
#
# COMPACT_ATOMS: atom_id res chain seq x y z
N MET A 1 -38.35 4.87 -39.49
CA MET A 1 -39.33 3.79 -39.25
C MET A 1 -38.54 2.50 -39.06
N ILE A 2 -38.61 1.90 -37.85
CA ILE A 2 -38.24 0.51 -37.48
C ILE A 2 -36.73 0.17 -37.59
N LEU A 3 -35.92 0.03 -36.53
CA LEU A 3 -35.94 -0.80 -35.30
C LEU A 3 -35.42 -2.26 -35.54
N VAL A 4 -34.24 -2.54 -34.94
CA VAL A 4 -33.69 -3.82 -34.40
C VAL A 4 -33.29 -4.96 -35.37
N LEU A 5 -32.05 -5.45 -35.30
CA LEU A 5 -31.67 -6.62 -34.47
C LEU A 5 -30.18 -7.00 -34.59
N MET A 6 -29.58 -7.23 -33.41
CA MET A 6 -28.67 -8.33 -33.01
C MET A 6 -27.39 -8.57 -33.85
N THR A 7 -26.20 -8.87 -33.32
CA THR A 7 -25.66 -9.29 -32.02
C THR A 7 -24.15 -9.41 -32.26
N PHE A 8 -23.30 -9.08 -31.30
CA PHE A 8 -22.34 -10.02 -30.72
C PHE A 8 -21.49 -9.33 -29.64
N PHE A 9 -21.54 -9.92 -28.46
CA PHE A 9 -20.73 -9.67 -27.28
C PHE A 9 -19.23 -9.72 -27.61
N MET A 10 -18.47 -8.73 -27.13
CA MET A 10 -17.22 -9.01 -26.42
C MET A 10 -16.81 -7.81 -25.56
N SER A 11 -17.14 -7.92 -24.29
CA SER A 11 -16.65 -7.14 -23.17
C SER A 11 -15.13 -7.28 -23.06
N ARG A 12 -14.38 -6.29 -23.58
CA ARG A 12 -13.00 -6.08 -23.16
C ARG A 12 -12.98 -5.06 -22.02
N LEU A 13 -12.78 -5.57 -20.81
CA LEU A 13 -12.32 -4.85 -19.63
C LEU A 13 -11.16 -3.93 -20.04
N ARG A 14 -11.46 -2.64 -20.21
CA ARG A 14 -10.42 -1.61 -20.23
C ARG A 14 -10.03 -1.38 -18.77
N CYS A 15 -8.98 -2.05 -18.31
CA CYS A 15 -8.19 -1.51 -17.21
C CYS A 15 -7.73 -0.12 -17.65
N VAL A 16 -8.35 0.92 -17.07
CA VAL A 16 -7.89 2.29 -17.24
C VAL A 16 -6.58 2.42 -16.47
N PHE A 17 -5.47 2.20 -17.17
CA PHE A 17 -4.16 2.62 -16.69
C PHE A 17 -4.09 4.14 -16.85
N VAL A 18 -4.32 4.85 -15.75
CA VAL A 18 -3.90 6.26 -15.66
C VAL A 18 -2.38 6.25 -15.58
N SER A 19 -1.73 6.30 -16.74
CA SER A 19 -0.29 6.52 -16.88
C SER A 19 -0.05 8.03 -16.87
N MET A 20 0.34 8.58 -15.71
CA MET A 20 1.01 9.89 -15.66
C MET A 20 2.51 9.64 -15.84
N ASN A 21 3.13 10.33 -16.81
CA ASN A 21 4.54 10.16 -17.16
C ASN A 21 5.51 10.50 -16.00
N PRO A 22 6.71 9.91 -15.97
CA PRO A 22 7.28 9.36 -14.75
C PRO A 22 8.62 10.04 -14.39
N SER A 23 8.76 10.52 -13.15
CA SER A 23 10.00 10.18 -12.46
C SER A 23 9.81 8.76 -11.93
N GLU A 24 10.83 7.91 -12.01
CA GLU A 24 10.74 6.51 -11.52
C GLU A 24 10.37 6.41 -10.02
N TYR A 25 10.25 7.53 -9.32
CA TYR A 25 9.99 7.67 -7.90
C TYR A 25 8.60 8.22 -7.53
N ASP A 26 7.81 8.76 -8.47
CA ASP A 26 6.55 9.46 -8.15
C ASP A 26 5.35 8.54 -7.83
N ASP A 27 5.34 7.30 -8.32
CA ASP A 27 4.21 6.38 -8.09
C ASP A 27 4.40 5.45 -6.88
N SER A 28 5.51 5.60 -6.15
CA SER A 28 5.81 4.78 -4.99
C SER A 28 5.49 5.48 -3.68
N PHE A 29 4.91 4.72 -2.76
CA PHE A 29 4.59 5.16 -1.42
C PHE A 29 5.21 4.21 -0.39
N ILE A 30 5.21 4.67 0.84
CA ILE A 30 5.51 3.91 2.04
C ILE A 30 4.24 3.79 2.87
N LEU A 31 3.92 2.57 3.30
CA LEU A 31 2.77 2.33 4.18
C LEU A 31 3.23 2.37 5.63
N LEU A 32 2.66 3.26 6.42
CA LEU A 32 2.89 3.35 7.86
C LEU A 32 1.64 2.95 8.63
N ASN A 33 1.83 2.53 9.87
CA ASN A 33 0.75 2.42 10.85
C ASN A 33 0.79 3.64 11.79
N THR A 34 -0.37 4.15 12.23
CA THR A 34 -0.44 5.37 13.06
C THR A 34 0.12 5.17 14.48
N ALA A 35 0.15 3.94 15.00
CA ALA A 35 0.79 3.64 16.28
C ALA A 35 2.31 3.41 16.14
N HIS A 36 2.81 3.22 14.92
CA HIS A 36 4.21 2.89 14.66
C HIS A 36 4.75 3.64 13.42
N GLU A 37 5.00 4.94 13.57
CA GLU A 37 5.30 5.86 12.45
C GLU A 37 6.68 5.64 11.81
N ASN A 38 7.63 4.98 12.49
CA ASN A 38 9.00 4.77 11.97
C ASN A 38 9.24 3.35 11.42
N VAL A 39 8.21 2.50 11.35
CA VAL A 39 8.34 1.09 10.93
C VAL A 39 7.43 0.80 9.75
N PRO A 40 7.82 1.16 8.52
CA PRO A 40 6.98 0.92 7.35
C PRO A 40 6.82 -0.54 6.95
N LEU A 41 5.78 -0.79 6.16
CA LEU A 41 5.59 -2.03 5.42
C LEU A 41 6.85 -2.34 4.60
N THR A 42 7.33 -3.56 4.73
CA THR A 42 8.60 -4.03 4.20
C THR A 42 8.41 -5.42 3.60
N LEU A 43 8.96 -5.64 2.41
CA LEU A 43 9.11 -6.96 1.82
C LEU A 43 10.30 -7.68 2.46
N PHE A 44 10.02 -8.69 3.28
CA PHE A 44 11.05 -9.45 3.97
C PHE A 44 11.53 -10.64 3.12
N ASP A 45 12.79 -11.03 3.38
CA ASP A 45 13.40 -12.25 2.86
C ASP A 45 13.40 -12.40 1.33
N TYR A 46 13.43 -11.26 0.61
CA TYR A 46 13.38 -11.21 -0.86
C TYR A 46 14.49 -12.05 -1.54
N ALA A 47 15.62 -12.26 -0.87
CA ALA A 47 16.71 -13.09 -1.36
C ALA A 47 16.29 -14.56 -1.62
N ASN A 48 15.29 -15.08 -0.90
CA ASN A 48 14.91 -16.49 -0.99
C ASN A 48 14.09 -16.85 -2.25
N ARG A 49 13.75 -15.88 -3.13
CA ARG A 49 13.03 -16.10 -4.41
C ARG A 49 11.77 -16.98 -4.30
N ASP A 50 11.21 -17.10 -3.10
CA ASP A 50 10.04 -17.94 -2.84
C ASP A 50 8.79 -17.39 -3.54
N THR A 51 7.84 -18.29 -3.81
CA THR A 51 6.53 -17.93 -4.38
C THR A 51 5.74 -16.98 -3.47
N ILE A 52 5.96 -17.07 -2.16
CA ILE A 52 5.31 -16.27 -1.13
C ILE A 52 6.39 -15.68 -0.22
N LEU A 53 6.39 -14.35 -0.10
CA LEU A 53 7.29 -13.61 0.76
C LEU A 53 6.52 -12.91 1.89
N PRO A 54 7.07 -12.86 3.11
CA PRO A 54 6.44 -12.17 4.21
C PRO A 54 6.42 -10.65 3.99
N LEU A 55 5.27 -10.04 4.26
CA LEU A 55 5.14 -8.60 4.44
C LEU A 55 5.07 -8.27 5.93
N ARG A 56 5.95 -7.41 6.41
CA ARG A 56 6.08 -7.04 7.84
C ARG A 56 6.30 -5.56 7.98
N MET A 57 6.19 -5.03 9.19
CA MET A 57 6.63 -3.67 9.51
C MET A 57 8.05 -3.74 10.07
N SER A 58 8.97 -2.89 9.62
CA SER A 58 10.32 -2.81 10.19
C SER A 58 10.88 -1.41 10.05
N GLU A 59 11.91 -1.11 10.85
CA GLU A 59 12.54 0.20 10.90
C GLU A 59 12.91 0.74 9.51
N LEU A 60 12.72 2.05 9.33
CA LEU A 60 13.12 2.79 8.15
C LEU A 60 14.60 3.17 8.24
N THR A 61 15.41 2.60 7.34
CA THR A 61 16.83 2.91 7.17
C THR A 61 17.15 3.04 5.67
N TYR A 62 18.32 3.57 5.32
CA TYR A 62 18.79 3.55 3.93
C TYR A 62 18.88 2.13 3.34
N GLU A 63 19.23 1.13 4.16
CA GLU A 63 19.33 -0.28 3.74
C GLU A 63 17.95 -0.87 3.43
N THR A 64 16.95 -0.57 4.26
CA THR A 64 15.61 -1.17 4.15
C THR A 64 14.71 -0.44 3.17
N LEU A 65 14.98 0.84 2.88
CA LEU A 65 14.15 1.69 2.04
C LEU A 65 13.75 1.05 0.70
N PRO A 66 14.64 0.41 -0.09
CA PRO A 66 14.26 -0.21 -1.36
C PRO A 66 13.15 -1.27 -1.22
N TYR A 67 13.12 -1.98 -0.10
CA TYR A 67 12.14 -3.03 0.20
C TYR A 67 10.83 -2.48 0.82
N GLN A 68 10.81 -1.18 1.12
CA GLN A 68 9.70 -0.46 1.77
C GLN A 68 8.90 0.39 0.78
N LEU A 69 9.31 0.44 -0.49
CA LEU A 69 8.63 1.16 -1.56
C LEU A 69 7.62 0.26 -2.27
N PHE A 70 6.35 0.67 -2.26
CA PHE A 70 5.25 -0.04 -2.91
C PHE A 70 4.50 0.86 -3.87
N LYS A 71 3.87 0.26 -4.89
CA LYS A 71 2.88 0.92 -5.75
C LYS A 71 1.48 0.43 -5.39
N LEU A 72 0.53 1.35 -5.37
CA LEU A 72 -0.87 1.03 -5.11
C LEU A 72 -1.53 0.68 -6.44
N ARG A 73 -2.16 -0.48 -6.49
CA ARG A 73 -2.94 -0.94 -7.64
C ARG A 73 -4.37 -1.21 -7.17
N TYR A 74 -5.34 -0.97 -8.05
CA TYR A 74 -6.73 -1.28 -7.77
C TYR A 74 -7.48 -1.59 -9.06
N ASP A 75 -8.54 -2.40 -8.94
CA ASP A 75 -9.44 -2.69 -10.05
C ASP A 75 -10.68 -1.77 -10.04
N GLN A 76 -11.56 -1.98 -11.02
CA GLN A 76 -12.83 -1.24 -11.13
C GLN A 76 -13.79 -1.47 -9.94
N HIS A 77 -13.60 -2.54 -9.16
CA HIS A 77 -14.37 -2.85 -7.96
C HIS A 77 -13.68 -2.31 -6.69
N LYS A 78 -12.63 -1.50 -6.83
CA LYS A 78 -11.83 -0.95 -5.73
C LYS A 78 -11.17 -2.03 -4.87
N ILE A 79 -10.93 -3.20 -5.44
CA ILE A 79 -10.07 -4.20 -4.83
C ILE A 79 -8.63 -3.73 -5.02
N ILE A 80 -7.94 -3.48 -3.91
CA ILE A 80 -6.57 -2.95 -3.89
C ILE A 80 -5.54 -4.07 -3.74
N TYR A 81 -4.31 -3.76 -4.15
CA TYR A 81 -3.11 -4.52 -3.81
C TYR A 81 -1.87 -3.65 -3.92
N PHE A 82 -0.83 -4.08 -3.22
CA PHE A 82 0.47 -3.42 -3.18
C PHE A 82 1.46 -4.25 -3.94
N THR A 83 2.14 -3.64 -4.91
CA THR A 83 3.24 -4.28 -5.64
C THR A 83 4.56 -3.65 -5.20
N PRO A 84 5.55 -4.42 -4.72
CA PRO A 84 6.86 -3.89 -4.41
C PRO A 84 7.46 -3.18 -5.63
N LYS A 85 8.16 -2.08 -5.41
CA LYS A 85 8.82 -1.35 -6.50
C LYS A 85 9.97 -2.15 -7.11
N ILE A 86 10.74 -2.84 -6.27
CA ILE A 86 11.91 -3.64 -6.67
C ILE A 86 11.55 -4.88 -7.49
N ASP A 87 10.32 -5.38 -7.37
CA ASP A 87 9.84 -6.53 -8.13
C ASP A 87 8.31 -6.53 -8.20
N THR A 88 7.81 -6.10 -9.35
CA THR A 88 6.37 -5.93 -9.61
C THR A 88 5.65 -7.25 -9.84
N LYS A 89 6.35 -8.38 -9.90
CA LYS A 89 5.72 -9.70 -10.02
C LYS A 89 4.97 -10.11 -8.76
N TYR A 90 5.35 -9.53 -7.61
CA TYR A 90 4.68 -9.79 -6.34
C TYR A 90 3.52 -8.83 -6.12
N SER A 91 2.42 -9.35 -5.58
CA SER A 91 1.26 -8.57 -5.14
C SER A 91 0.89 -8.92 -3.71
N SER A 92 0.49 -7.92 -2.93
CA SER A 92 0.01 -8.14 -1.57
C SER A 92 -1.34 -8.87 -1.57
N ILE A 93 -1.42 -9.92 -0.76
CA ILE A 93 -2.60 -10.73 -0.59
C ILE A 93 -2.75 -11.14 0.88
N ARG A 94 -3.97 -11.53 1.24
CA ARG A 94 -4.20 -12.28 2.47
C ARG A 94 -3.86 -13.76 2.24
N ASN A 95 -3.04 -14.33 3.12
CA ASN A 95 -2.78 -15.77 3.20
C ASN A 95 -3.05 -16.26 4.64
N GLY A 96 -4.14 -17.00 4.82
CA GLY A 96 -4.65 -17.35 6.15
C GLY A 96 -4.98 -16.09 6.95
N LYS A 97 -4.26 -15.89 8.07
CA LYS A 97 -4.38 -14.69 8.90
C LYS A 97 -3.38 -13.59 8.59
N PHE A 98 -2.44 -13.80 7.67
CA PHE A 98 -1.33 -12.88 7.45
C PHE A 98 -1.46 -12.10 6.14
N LEU A 99 -0.86 -10.91 6.12
CA LEU A 99 -0.52 -10.24 4.87
C LEU A 99 0.80 -10.77 4.33
N VAL A 100 0.83 -11.14 3.05
CA VAL A 100 2.02 -11.64 2.35
C VAL A 100 2.09 -11.08 0.94
N ALA A 101 3.26 -11.15 0.33
CA ALA A 101 3.49 -10.86 -1.08
C ALA A 101 3.53 -12.19 -1.84
N SER A 102 2.79 -12.32 -2.94
CA SER A 102 2.77 -13.54 -3.76
C SER A 102 2.98 -13.24 -5.24
N ASN A 103 3.73 -14.09 -5.93
CA ASN A 103 3.95 -14.01 -7.38
C ASN A 103 3.13 -15.02 -8.19
N ASN A 104 2.24 -15.79 -7.55
CA ASN A 104 1.52 -16.91 -8.17
C ASN A 104 -0.01 -16.86 -7.94
N ILE A 105 -0.56 -15.74 -7.48
CA ILE A 105 -1.99 -15.67 -7.10
C ILE A 105 -2.72 -14.58 -7.88
N ALA A 106 -3.84 -14.99 -8.47
CA ALA A 106 -4.55 -14.24 -9.50
C ALA A 106 -5.52 -13.16 -8.99
N ARG A 107 -5.85 -13.09 -7.70
CA ARG A 107 -6.83 -12.10 -7.20
C ARG A 107 -6.54 -11.65 -5.77
N PRO A 108 -6.00 -10.43 -5.60
CA PRO A 108 -6.02 -9.74 -4.32
C PRO A 108 -7.46 -9.55 -3.83
N ASN A 109 -7.62 -9.39 -2.52
CA ASN A 109 -8.94 -9.25 -1.88
C ASN A 109 -8.92 -8.17 -0.78
N LEU A 110 -8.06 -7.17 -0.96
CA LEU A 110 -7.94 -6.07 -0.02
C LEU A 110 -8.84 -4.92 -0.46
N THR A 111 -9.39 -4.18 0.49
CA THR A 111 -10.13 -2.93 0.24
C THR A 111 -9.61 -1.83 1.14
N LEU A 112 -9.67 -0.60 0.64
CA LEU A 112 -9.25 0.60 1.38
C LEU A 112 -10.47 1.35 1.89
N HIS A 113 -10.53 1.63 3.19
CA HIS A 113 -11.63 2.37 3.80
C HIS A 113 -11.09 3.61 4.50
N ALA A 114 -11.53 4.79 4.06
CA ALA A 114 -11.18 6.04 4.72
C ALA A 114 -11.87 6.14 6.09
N ILE A 115 -11.16 6.63 7.10
CA ILE A 115 -11.74 6.91 8.41
C ILE A 115 -12.32 8.32 8.36
N THR A 116 -13.65 8.43 8.22
CA THR A 116 -14.36 9.71 8.21
C THR A 116 -14.62 10.18 9.64
N GLY A 117 -14.12 11.35 10.03
CA GLY A 117 -14.49 11.98 11.30
C GLY A 117 -13.33 12.64 12.06
N ASP A 118 -12.10 12.25 11.76
CA ASP A 118 -10.90 12.92 12.29
C ASP A 118 -10.40 13.91 11.21
N HIS A 119 -9.88 15.07 11.61
CA HIS A 119 -9.36 16.09 10.67
C HIS A 119 -8.13 15.62 9.86
N ARG A 120 -7.80 14.32 9.91
CA ARG A 120 -6.71 13.64 9.20
C ARG A 120 -7.27 12.96 7.97
N SER A 121 -7.31 13.66 6.84
CA SER A 121 -7.87 13.18 5.56
C SER A 121 -7.19 11.93 4.97
N ASN A 122 -6.12 11.42 5.58
CA ASN A 122 -5.18 10.47 4.98
C ASN A 122 -4.97 9.18 5.80
N VAL A 123 -5.88 8.88 6.73
CA VAL A 123 -5.84 7.64 7.54
C VAL A 123 -6.88 6.65 7.02
N PHE A 124 -6.46 5.40 6.87
CA PHE A 124 -7.26 4.34 6.28
C PHE A 124 -7.20 3.05 7.08
N LYS A 125 -8.28 2.29 7.02
CA LYS A 125 -8.28 0.87 7.34
C LYS A 125 -8.12 0.05 6.07
N ILE A 126 -7.24 -0.95 6.12
CA ILE A 126 -7.10 -1.93 5.04
C ILE A 126 -7.87 -3.18 5.46
N LYS A 127 -8.90 -3.55 4.70
CA LYS A 127 -9.77 -4.69 5.03
C LYS A 127 -9.58 -5.85 4.07
N SER A 128 -9.88 -7.04 4.56
CA SER A 128 -10.07 -8.25 3.75
C SER A 128 -11.26 -9.01 4.31
N SER A 129 -12.36 -9.03 3.57
CA SER A 129 -13.67 -9.46 4.08
C SER A 129 -14.11 -8.61 5.29
N LEU A 130 -14.50 -9.22 6.42
CA LEU A 130 -14.92 -8.52 7.64
C LEU A 130 -13.77 -8.23 8.62
N GLN A 131 -12.52 -8.41 8.18
CA GLN A 131 -11.34 -8.26 9.03
C GLN A 131 -10.44 -7.12 8.57
N CYS A 132 -9.79 -6.50 9.54
CA CYS A 132 -8.90 -5.37 9.34
C CYS A 132 -7.45 -5.83 9.49
N LEU A 133 -6.59 -5.34 8.59
CA LEU A 133 -5.15 -5.45 8.76
C LEU A 133 -4.77 -4.80 10.08
N THR A 134 -3.96 -5.48 10.88
CA THR A 134 -3.60 -5.09 12.24
C THR A 134 -2.12 -5.34 12.43
N VAL A 135 -1.42 -4.36 12.99
CA VAL A 135 -0.05 -4.53 13.46
C VAL A 135 -0.07 -5.37 14.74
N GLY A 136 0.58 -6.52 14.71
CA GLY A 136 0.71 -7.43 15.85
C GLY A 136 1.91 -7.09 16.73
N ALA A 137 2.19 -7.98 17.69
CA ALA A 137 3.35 -7.83 18.57
C ALA A 137 4.70 -7.85 17.80
N PRO A 138 5.72 -7.14 18.31
CA PRO A 138 7.08 -7.23 17.77
C PRO A 138 7.61 -8.66 17.88
N ALA A 139 8.48 -9.01 16.93
CA ALA A 139 9.20 -10.27 16.86
C ALA A 139 10.57 -10.03 16.22
N SER A 140 11.46 -11.00 16.34
CA SER A 140 12.79 -10.95 15.74
C SER A 140 13.08 -12.20 14.91
N TYR A 141 13.82 -12.03 13.81
CA TYR A 141 14.32 -13.15 13.00
C TYR A 141 15.64 -12.77 12.37
N LYS A 142 16.68 -13.60 12.56
CA LYS A 142 18.04 -13.35 12.05
C LYS A 142 18.55 -11.93 12.38
N ASN A 143 18.40 -11.50 13.64
CA ASN A 143 18.77 -10.16 14.13
C ASN A 143 18.05 -8.98 13.45
N LYS A 144 16.88 -9.23 12.84
CA LYS A 144 16.01 -8.19 12.31
C LYS A 144 14.73 -8.15 13.12
N ASP A 145 14.46 -7.01 13.75
CA ASP A 145 13.22 -6.76 14.45
C ASP A 145 12.12 -6.36 13.47
N TYR A 146 10.93 -6.88 13.71
CA TYR A 146 9.78 -6.63 12.85
C TYR A 146 8.46 -6.79 13.62
N TRP A 147 7.40 -6.18 13.09
CA TRP A 147 6.04 -6.42 13.56
C TRP A 147 5.27 -7.22 12.52
N LYS A 148 4.48 -8.19 13.00
CA LYS A 148 3.63 -9.00 12.14
C LYS A 148 2.45 -8.18 11.65
N LEU A 149 1.99 -8.50 10.44
CA LEU A 149 0.78 -7.94 9.86
C LEU A 149 -0.25 -9.04 9.72
N GLU A 150 -1.32 -8.95 10.52
CA GLU A 150 -2.36 -9.96 10.63
C GLU A 150 -3.75 -9.37 10.37
N PHE A 151 -4.70 -10.18 9.93
CA PHE A 151 -6.10 -9.78 9.76
C PHE A 151 -6.92 -10.21 10.98
N ASN A 152 -7.36 -9.22 11.76
CA ASN A 152 -8.16 -9.41 12.98
C ASN A 152 -9.54 -8.78 12.83
N THR A 153 -10.41 -8.96 13.84
CA THR A 153 -11.70 -8.28 13.91
C THR A 153 -11.50 -6.77 13.85
N CYS A 154 -12.27 -6.10 12.99
CA CYS A 154 -12.20 -4.64 12.88
C CYS A 154 -12.65 -3.96 14.18
N ASN A 155 -11.85 -3.01 14.66
CA ASN A 155 -12.16 -2.16 15.81
C ASN A 155 -11.91 -0.70 15.45
N ASP A 156 -12.93 0.16 15.52
CA ASP A 156 -12.90 1.57 15.12
C ASP A 156 -11.99 2.44 15.98
N ASP A 157 -11.65 2.00 17.19
CA ASP A 157 -10.76 2.73 18.10
C ASP A 157 -9.32 2.16 18.12
N ASP A 158 -9.01 1.12 17.34
CA ASP A 158 -7.71 0.46 17.35
C ASP A 158 -6.72 1.08 16.35
N LYS A 159 -5.81 1.90 16.87
CA LYS A 159 -4.72 2.53 16.09
C LYS A 159 -3.80 1.53 15.39
N ASN A 160 -3.69 0.29 15.86
CA ASN A 160 -2.91 -0.75 15.16
C ASN A 160 -3.57 -1.18 13.83
N GLN A 161 -4.81 -0.76 13.57
CA GLN A 161 -5.56 -1.02 12.34
C GLN A 161 -5.62 0.18 11.39
N GLU A 162 -4.99 1.29 11.78
CA GLU A 162 -4.98 2.54 11.04
C GLU A 162 -3.67 2.71 10.28
N PHE A 163 -3.76 2.99 8.99
CA PHE A 163 -2.60 3.10 8.11
C PHE A 163 -2.61 4.40 7.34
N MET A 164 -1.41 4.92 7.09
CA MET A 164 -1.16 6.12 6.31
C MET A 164 -0.25 5.78 5.13
N PHE A 165 -0.52 6.43 4.01
CA PHE A 165 0.29 6.32 2.80
C PHE A 165 1.15 7.57 2.72
N ILE A 166 2.46 7.39 2.75
CA ILE A 166 3.42 8.48 2.75
C ILE A 166 4.19 8.46 1.43
N PRO A 167 4.35 9.61 0.76
CA PRO A 167 5.22 9.72 -0.39
C PRO A 167 6.66 9.28 -0.10
N HIS A 168 7.28 8.60 -1.06
CA HIS A 168 8.70 8.23 -0.98
C HIS A 168 9.61 9.42 -0.61
N ILE A 169 9.37 10.60 -1.18
CA ILE A 169 10.16 11.81 -0.93
C ILE A 169 10.18 12.21 0.55
N THR A 170 9.11 11.96 1.29
CA THR A 170 9.03 12.25 2.72
C THR A 170 9.95 11.34 3.53
N ALA A 171 10.06 10.06 3.16
CA ALA A 171 10.99 9.13 3.83
C ALA A 171 12.45 9.44 3.51
N LEU A 172 12.75 9.85 2.28
CA LEU A 172 14.09 10.35 1.96
C LEU A 172 14.44 11.56 2.82
N SER A 173 13.53 12.54 2.91
CA SER A 173 13.72 13.71 3.77
C SER A 173 13.93 13.31 5.24
N TYR A 174 13.19 12.32 5.76
CA TYR A 174 13.39 11.80 7.11
C TYR A 174 14.79 11.20 7.32
N LEU A 175 15.24 10.35 6.40
CA LEU A 175 16.56 9.72 6.46
C LEU A 175 17.72 10.72 6.24
N GLN A 176 17.44 11.84 5.56
CA GLN A 176 18.43 12.87 5.21
C GLN A 176 18.46 14.05 6.18
N ARG A 177 17.64 14.07 7.25
CA ARG A 177 17.65 15.16 8.25
C ARG A 177 19.01 15.42 8.91
N ASP A 178 20.00 14.54 8.73
CA ASP A 178 21.40 14.72 9.13
C ASP A 178 22.30 15.36 8.04
N SER A 179 21.73 15.80 6.90
CA SER A 179 22.45 16.41 5.77
C SER A 179 21.70 17.64 5.24
N ASP A 180 22.41 18.72 4.90
CA ASP A 180 21.90 20.01 4.41
C ASP A 180 21.20 19.92 3.03
N PHE A 181 20.12 19.15 2.94
CA PHE A 181 19.35 18.96 1.71
C PHE A 181 18.04 19.75 1.77
N ASP A 182 17.98 20.84 1.01
CA ASP A 182 16.78 21.68 0.90
C ASP A 182 15.79 21.05 -0.09
N PHE A 183 14.85 20.26 0.43
CA PHE A 183 13.75 19.75 -0.38
C PHE A 183 12.76 20.87 -0.72
N ASN A 184 12.52 21.07 -2.01
CA ASN A 184 11.54 22.04 -2.48
C ASN A 184 10.14 21.67 -1.96
N GLU A 185 9.66 22.42 -0.97
CA GLU A 185 8.35 22.24 -0.30
C GLU A 185 7.18 22.14 -1.32
N ARG A 186 7.30 22.81 -2.47
CA ARG A 186 6.28 22.74 -3.54
C ARG A 186 6.20 21.35 -4.15
N ILE A 187 7.32 20.67 -4.34
CA ILE A 187 7.38 19.30 -4.87
C ILE A 187 6.69 18.35 -3.90
N ILE A 188 7.03 18.45 -2.60
CA ILE A 188 6.41 17.62 -1.56
C ILE A 188 4.87 17.79 -1.59
N LYS A 189 4.38 19.04 -1.57
CA LYS A 189 2.94 19.33 -1.64
C LYS A 189 2.28 18.75 -2.91
N GLN A 190 2.95 18.86 -4.06
CA GLN A 190 2.44 18.30 -5.31
C GLN A 190 2.34 16.76 -5.27
N VAL A 191 3.36 16.08 -4.74
CA VAL A 191 3.35 14.62 -4.61
C VAL A 191 2.28 14.15 -3.64
N TYR A 192 2.08 14.84 -2.50
CA TYR A 192 0.97 14.57 -1.59
C TYR A 192 -0.39 14.72 -2.29
N SER A 193 -0.61 15.80 -3.04
CA SER A 193 -1.87 15.99 -3.77
C SER A 193 -2.16 14.87 -4.77
N ASN A 194 -1.14 14.40 -5.48
CA ASN A 194 -1.27 13.27 -6.40
C ASN A 194 -1.61 11.95 -5.69
N LEU A 195 -0.96 11.71 -4.55
CA LEU A 195 -1.20 10.53 -3.72
C LEU A 195 -2.62 10.55 -3.16
N ASP A 196 -3.05 11.67 -2.57
CA ASP A 196 -4.39 11.84 -1.99
C ASP A 196 -5.48 11.61 -3.04
N ARG A 197 -5.29 12.13 -4.26
CA ARG A 197 -6.22 11.87 -5.37
C ARG A 197 -6.29 10.38 -5.72
N THR A 198 -5.15 9.69 -5.77
CA THR A 198 -5.09 8.24 -6.05
C THR A 198 -5.80 7.45 -4.95
N LEU A 199 -5.56 7.79 -3.69
CA LEU A 199 -6.23 7.17 -2.55
C LEU A 199 -7.74 7.44 -2.55
N GLY A 200 -8.16 8.66 -2.93
CA GLY A 200 -9.57 9.00 -3.07
C GLY A 200 -10.31 8.19 -4.13
N TYR A 201 -9.64 7.78 -5.22
CA TYR A 201 -10.20 6.87 -6.21
C TYR A 201 -10.23 5.41 -5.73
N ALA A 202 -9.17 4.97 -5.04
CA ALA A 202 -9.04 3.61 -4.55
C ALA A 202 -9.95 3.32 -3.34
N ALA A 203 -10.22 4.32 -2.50
CA ALA A 203 -10.98 4.17 -1.27
C ALA A 203 -12.48 3.94 -1.52
N GLN A 204 -13.07 3.06 -0.72
CA GLN A 204 -14.51 2.95 -0.57
C GLN A 204 -14.99 4.07 0.35
N LYS A 205 -16.01 4.81 -0.11
CA LYS A 205 -16.71 5.81 0.70
C LYS A 205 -17.93 5.12 1.31
N TYR A 206 -18.10 5.27 2.62
CA TYR A 206 -19.35 4.94 3.29
C TYR A 206 -20.30 6.14 3.24
#